data_AF-A0A8S9UL57-F1
#
_entry.id   AF-A0A8S9UL57-F1
#
_cell.length_a   1.000
_cell.length_b   1.000
_cell.length_c   1.000
_cell.angle_alpha   90.00
_cell.angle_beta   90.00
_cell.angle_gamma   90.00
#
_symmetry.space_group_name_H-M   'P 1'
#
loop_
_entity.id
_entity.type
_entity.pdbx_description
1 polymer ?
#
loop_
_entity_poly.entity_id
_entity_poly.type
_entity_poly.pdbx_seq_one_letter_code
_entity_poly.pdbx_strand_id
1 'polypeptide(L)'
;LSGCLCIWFPFFPQRASYSYRGNTLAGTTRPLGLISVLAEQEILRLLELYRACETPVTAETLSQFLNQFVTGRIISVRSCASFLNKAGRLLGSLKELPVGPSQTTRYYAALYTWVFDTYEVAELSVARIRKVLAQYPVPDLPLNRLGVKGGPPKSMWTRDIKMGRHVLPVYSDLLYRLQHNALYVGYRLQHLQETQCMCHHGCDVLETAPPHLFWYCDFATKVWQDWLAVFQGFFKSTLEWESVLWFKAEPIPSAKSRYGYSLFVMLHIVRTVVLRCLWMHRNDIRFHELSVNLIDVQAQVKAVVTLHVERYYQDLLLKTLSHSGFQRRHLRDLVSSLGLTLVLPAETDTEDAQLEQNTA
;
A
#
# COMPACT_ATOMS: atom_id res chain seq x y z
N LEU A 1 -10.42 -1.14 -8.23
CA LEU A 1 -10.45 -2.54 -7.72
C LEU A 1 -9.38 -3.42 -8.39
N SER A 2 -8.15 -3.43 -7.86
CA SER A 2 -7.09 -4.45 -8.05
C SER A 2 -5.88 -4.01 -7.22
N GLY A 3 -5.17 -4.92 -6.56
CA GLY A 3 -3.90 -4.59 -5.89
C GLY A 3 -3.89 -4.65 -4.36
N CYS A 4 -5.01 -4.91 -3.69
CA CYS A 4 -5.00 -5.35 -2.29
C CYS A 4 -4.54 -6.82 -2.21
N LEU A 5 -3.26 -7.08 -2.43
CA LEU A 5 -2.60 -8.04 -1.55
C LEU A 5 -2.58 -7.36 -0.19
N CYS A 6 -3.43 -7.84 0.71
CA CYS A 6 -3.40 -7.39 2.10
C CYS A 6 -2.02 -7.66 2.71
N ILE A 7 -1.76 -7.06 3.86
CA ILE A 7 -0.55 -7.32 4.65
C ILE A 7 -1.01 -8.16 5.84
N TRP A 8 -0.80 -9.48 5.88
CA TRP A 8 -0.25 -10.42 4.90
C TRP A 8 -1.41 -11.14 4.15
N PHE A 9 -1.72 -12.45 4.14
CA PHE A 9 -1.26 -13.65 4.84
C PHE A 9 -1.44 -13.82 6.38
N PRO A 10 -2.32 -13.12 7.13
CA PRO A 10 -2.56 -13.37 8.56
C PRO A 10 -4.07 -13.56 8.85
N PHE A 11 -4.51 -13.21 10.07
CA PHE A 11 -5.85 -12.69 10.43
C PHE A 11 -6.98 -13.01 9.43
N PHE A 12 -7.41 -14.27 9.43
CA PHE A 12 -8.51 -14.76 8.60
C PHE A 12 -9.80 -13.95 8.81
N PRO A 13 -10.62 -13.76 7.75
CA PRO A 13 -12.02 -13.40 7.93
C PRO A 13 -12.77 -14.61 8.51
N GLN A 14 -13.09 -14.58 9.81
CA GLN A 14 -13.86 -15.67 10.43
C GLN A 14 -15.27 -15.78 9.82
N ARG A 15 -15.71 -17.04 9.63
CA ARG A 15 -17.10 -17.42 9.28
C ARG A 15 -17.66 -16.86 7.96
N ALA A 16 -16.82 -16.73 6.95
CA ALA A 16 -17.23 -17.20 5.63
C ALA A 16 -16.92 -18.71 5.55
N SER A 17 -17.92 -19.56 5.29
CA SER A 17 -17.69 -20.97 4.99
C SER A 17 -17.07 -21.09 3.59
N TYR A 18 -15.74 -21.06 3.52
CA TYR A 18 -14.98 -21.13 2.27
C TYR A 18 -15.06 -22.53 1.62
N SER A 19 -16.23 -22.83 1.05
CA SER A 19 -16.53 -24.01 0.23
C SER A 19 -15.86 -23.93 -1.16
N TYR A 20 -14.54 -23.74 -1.18
CA TYR A 20 -13.74 -23.56 -2.40
C TYR A 20 -13.70 -24.85 -3.24
N ARG A 21 -14.77 -25.12 -3.98
CA ARG A 21 -14.86 -26.18 -5.02
C ARG A 21 -14.15 -25.74 -6.31
N GLY A 22 -12.95 -25.18 -6.20
CA GLY A 22 -12.13 -24.70 -7.31
C GLY A 22 -11.03 -25.69 -7.71
N ASN A 23 -11.37 -26.73 -8.47
CA ASN A 23 -10.45 -27.78 -8.94
C ASN A 23 -9.49 -27.31 -10.07
N THR A 24 -8.80 -26.18 -9.90
CA THR A 24 -7.84 -25.65 -10.89
C THR A 24 -6.60 -25.01 -10.26
N LEU A 25 -5.73 -25.84 -9.69
CA LEU A 25 -4.27 -25.65 -9.72
C LEU A 25 -3.60 -27.03 -9.70
N ALA A 26 -3.44 -27.62 -10.89
CA ALA A 26 -2.71 -28.87 -11.04
C ALA A 26 -1.21 -28.62 -10.79
N GLY A 27 -0.58 -29.49 -9.99
CA GLY A 27 0.89 -29.54 -9.91
C GLY A 27 1.59 -28.56 -8.95
N THR A 28 1.13 -28.37 -7.71
CA THR A 28 2.04 -28.04 -6.56
C THR A 28 1.40 -28.24 -5.17
N THR A 29 1.61 -29.42 -4.58
CA THR A 29 1.77 -29.67 -3.11
C THR A 29 0.95 -28.88 -2.07
N ARG A 30 -0.33 -28.59 -2.34
CA ARG A 30 -1.44 -28.45 -1.35
C ARG A 30 -1.13 -27.73 0.02
N PRO A 31 -0.52 -26.54 0.10
CA PRO A 31 -0.44 -25.82 1.39
C PRO A 31 -1.82 -25.31 1.84
N LEU A 32 -2.72 -25.03 0.90
CA LEU A 32 -4.02 -24.40 1.13
C LEU A 32 -4.98 -25.28 1.95
N GLY A 33 -4.91 -26.61 1.81
CA GLY A 33 -5.75 -27.52 2.59
C GLY A 33 -5.42 -27.51 4.08
N LEU A 34 -4.14 -27.28 4.44
CA LEU A 34 -3.72 -27.15 5.83
C LEU A 34 -4.26 -25.85 6.45
N ILE A 35 -4.29 -24.77 5.66
CA ILE A 35 -4.83 -23.46 6.06
C ILE A 35 -6.32 -23.55 6.41
N SER A 36 -7.12 -24.33 5.68
CA SER A 36 -8.53 -24.58 6.04
C SER A 36 -8.67 -25.29 7.40
N VAL A 37 -7.91 -26.35 7.64
CA VAL A 37 -7.98 -27.10 8.93
C VAL A 37 -7.52 -26.21 10.10
N LEU A 38 -6.48 -25.40 9.91
CA LEU A 38 -6.04 -24.41 10.90
C LEU A 38 -7.13 -23.37 11.20
N ALA A 39 -7.90 -22.95 10.20
CA ALA A 39 -9.02 -22.02 10.37
C ALA A 39 -10.16 -22.61 11.21
N GLU A 40 -10.47 -23.88 10.98
CA GLU A 40 -11.52 -24.63 11.68
C GLU A 40 -11.19 -24.82 13.17
N GLN A 41 -9.90 -24.89 13.53
CA GLN A 41 -9.42 -24.96 14.92
C GLN A 41 -9.08 -23.58 15.53
N GLU A 42 -9.56 -22.49 14.93
CA GLU A 42 -9.29 -21.09 15.33
C GLU A 42 -7.79 -20.69 15.41
N ILE A 43 -6.89 -21.43 14.74
CA ILE A 43 -5.45 -21.11 14.65
C ILE A 43 -5.22 -20.09 13.54
N LEU A 44 -5.62 -18.85 13.83
CA LEU A 44 -5.66 -17.75 12.83
C LEU A 44 -4.41 -16.86 12.84
N ARG A 45 -3.53 -17.02 13.83
CA ARG A 45 -2.33 -16.19 14.07
C ARG A 45 -1.19 -17.07 14.62
N LEU A 46 0.05 -16.58 14.57
CA LEU A 46 1.21 -17.30 15.12
C LEU A 46 1.08 -17.55 16.63
N LEU A 47 0.42 -16.66 17.39
CA LEU A 47 0.23 -16.83 18.83
C LEU A 47 -0.65 -18.06 19.17
N GLU A 48 -1.69 -18.34 18.39
CA GLU A 48 -2.46 -19.58 18.57
C GLU A 48 -1.63 -20.81 18.18
N LEU A 49 -0.81 -20.72 17.13
CA LEU A 49 0.06 -21.81 16.70
C LEU A 49 1.09 -22.18 17.79
N TYR A 50 1.69 -21.19 18.46
CA TYR A 50 2.59 -21.37 19.61
C TYR A 50 1.88 -21.79 20.92
N ARG A 51 0.54 -21.73 20.97
CA ARG A 51 -0.26 -22.23 22.09
C ARG A 51 -0.81 -23.64 21.86
N ALA A 52 -1.04 -24.00 20.59
CA ALA A 52 -1.54 -25.29 20.16
C ALA A 52 -0.43 -26.34 20.02
N CYS A 53 0.79 -25.92 19.67
CA CYS A 53 1.95 -26.79 19.49
C CYS A 53 3.08 -26.37 20.43
N GLU A 54 3.82 -27.34 20.95
CA GLU A 54 5.03 -27.10 21.75
C GLU A 54 6.04 -26.25 20.96
N THR A 55 6.72 -25.32 21.65
CA THR A 55 7.80 -24.51 21.09
C THR A 55 9.14 -25.24 21.18
N PRO A 56 9.91 -25.38 20.10
CA PRO A 56 9.67 -24.86 18.75
C PRO A 56 8.66 -25.71 17.95
N VAL A 57 7.77 -25.05 17.21
CA VAL A 57 6.76 -25.72 16.37
C VAL A 57 7.44 -26.47 15.22
N THR A 58 7.43 -27.80 15.27
CA THR A 58 7.99 -28.68 14.25
C THR A 58 6.90 -29.21 13.30
N ALA A 59 7.30 -29.86 12.22
CA ALA A 59 6.35 -30.48 11.29
C ALA A 59 5.63 -31.68 11.94
N GLU A 60 6.30 -32.31 12.89
CA GLU A 60 5.89 -33.46 13.67
C GLU A 60 4.87 -33.05 14.73
N THR A 61 5.16 -32.04 15.56
CA THR A 61 4.22 -31.55 16.58
C THR A 61 2.97 -30.93 15.95
N LEU A 62 3.12 -30.16 14.87
CA LEU A 62 1.98 -29.63 14.11
C LEU A 62 1.14 -30.74 13.45
N SER A 63 1.77 -31.78 12.92
CA SER A 63 1.05 -32.95 12.40
C SER A 63 0.31 -33.67 13.54
N GLN A 64 0.96 -33.93 14.68
CA GLN A 64 0.36 -34.61 15.83
C GLN A 64 -0.85 -33.85 16.40
N PHE A 65 -0.75 -32.52 16.55
CA PHE A 65 -1.87 -31.68 16.97
C PHE A 65 -3.04 -31.78 15.98
N LEU A 66 -2.80 -31.59 14.68
CA LEU A 66 -3.88 -31.59 13.67
C LEU A 66 -4.52 -32.97 13.45
N ASN A 67 -3.82 -34.07 13.75
CA ASN A 67 -4.37 -35.43 13.72
C ASN A 67 -5.45 -35.68 14.79
N GLN A 68 -5.61 -34.79 15.77
CA GLN A 68 -6.68 -34.87 16.78
C GLN A 68 -8.05 -34.47 16.22
N PHE A 69 -8.07 -33.68 15.14
CA PHE A 69 -9.29 -33.04 14.61
C PHE A 69 -9.68 -33.51 13.21
N VAL A 70 -8.67 -33.85 12.38
CA VAL A 70 -8.84 -34.32 10.99
C VAL A 70 -7.89 -35.50 10.78
N THR A 71 -8.12 -36.35 9.78
CA THR A 71 -7.17 -37.40 9.38
C THR A 71 -6.84 -37.34 7.89
N GLY A 72 -5.62 -37.77 7.53
CA GLY A 72 -5.22 -38.01 6.14
C GLY A 72 -4.11 -37.11 5.59
N ARG A 73 -3.83 -37.25 4.29
CA ARG A 73 -2.60 -36.73 3.63
C ARG A 73 -2.42 -35.20 3.72
N ILE A 74 -3.48 -34.43 3.96
CA ILE A 74 -3.42 -32.96 4.04
C ILE A 74 -2.61 -32.50 5.26
N ILE A 75 -2.78 -33.16 6.40
CA ILE A 75 -2.12 -32.83 7.68
C ILE A 75 -0.86 -33.65 7.96
N SER A 76 -0.37 -34.41 6.97
CA SER A 76 0.84 -35.23 7.15
C SER A 76 2.07 -34.36 7.45
N VAL A 77 3.04 -34.90 8.19
CA VAL A 77 4.34 -34.26 8.49
C VAL A 77 4.97 -33.60 7.25
N ARG A 78 4.90 -34.24 6.08
CA ARG A 78 5.42 -33.69 4.81
C ARG A 78 4.69 -32.42 4.34
N SER A 79 3.38 -32.34 4.58
CA SER A 79 2.56 -31.15 4.31
C SER A 79 2.84 -30.04 5.33
N CYS A 80 2.93 -30.39 6.62
CA CYS A 80 3.28 -29.47 7.70
C CYS A 80 4.68 -28.87 7.49
N ALA A 81 5.67 -29.68 7.11
CA ALA A 81 7.01 -29.21 6.73
C ALA A 81 6.99 -28.26 5.51
N SER A 82 6.13 -28.52 4.50
CA SER A 82 5.99 -27.62 3.35
C SER A 82 5.32 -26.28 3.71
N PHE A 83 4.42 -26.28 4.69
CA PHE A 83 3.82 -25.08 5.26
C PHE A 83 4.84 -24.30 6.12
N LEU A 84 5.49 -24.95 7.08
CA LEU A 84 6.47 -24.33 7.97
C LEU A 84 7.67 -23.74 7.20
N ASN A 85 8.16 -24.41 6.15
CA ASN A 85 9.20 -23.83 5.28
C ASN A 85 8.76 -22.54 4.56
N LYS A 86 7.46 -22.39 4.25
CA LYS A 86 6.90 -21.15 3.66
C LYS A 86 6.64 -20.08 4.73
N ALA A 87 6.24 -20.50 5.93
CA ALA A 87 6.05 -19.64 7.10
C ALA A 87 7.35 -19.28 7.83
N GLY A 88 8.49 -19.90 7.50
CA GLY A 88 9.74 -19.81 8.27
C GLY A 88 10.29 -18.39 8.44
N ARG A 89 10.06 -17.49 7.47
CA ARG A 89 10.42 -16.07 7.58
C ARG A 89 9.56 -15.29 8.59
N LEU A 90 8.32 -15.73 8.85
CA LEU A 90 7.47 -15.19 9.92
C LEU A 90 7.87 -15.79 11.27
N LEU A 91 7.93 -17.13 11.34
CA LEU A 91 8.24 -17.87 12.57
C LEU A 91 9.64 -17.50 13.13
N GLY A 92 10.63 -17.32 12.26
CA GLY A 92 11.99 -16.91 12.66
C GLY A 92 12.11 -15.46 13.14
N SER A 93 11.08 -14.62 12.94
CA SER A 93 11.05 -13.24 13.44
C SER A 93 10.52 -13.11 14.87
N LEU A 94 9.83 -14.14 15.37
CA LEU A 94 9.23 -14.20 16.72
C LEU A 94 9.90 -15.32 17.52
N LYS A 95 11.18 -15.10 17.88
CA LYS A 95 11.94 -16.01 18.76
C LYS A 95 11.46 -16.00 20.20
N GLU A 96 10.85 -14.89 20.62
CA GLU A 96 10.25 -14.70 21.94
C GLU A 96 8.78 -14.32 21.75
N LEU A 97 7.92 -14.75 22.67
CA LEU A 97 6.51 -14.37 22.66
C LEU A 97 6.38 -12.89 23.08
N PRO A 98 5.76 -12.02 22.26
CA PRO A 98 5.71 -10.59 22.57
C PRO A 98 4.84 -10.33 23.80
N VAL A 99 5.48 -9.88 24.89
CA VAL A 99 4.80 -9.46 26.12
C VAL A 99 4.16 -8.10 25.90
N GLY A 100 2.83 -8.06 25.90
CA GLY A 100 2.06 -6.83 25.67
C GLY A 100 0.54 -7.08 25.77
N PRO A 101 -0.28 -6.03 25.62
CA PRO A 101 -1.73 -6.15 25.69
C PRO A 101 -2.25 -7.09 24.59
N SER A 102 -2.98 -8.13 24.99
CA SER A 102 -3.54 -9.11 24.08
C SER A 102 -4.68 -8.52 23.24
N GLN A 103 -4.50 -8.48 21.92
CA GLN A 103 -5.59 -8.10 21.00
C GLN A 103 -6.79 -9.03 21.18
N THR A 104 -7.96 -8.42 21.42
CA THR A 104 -9.23 -9.09 21.72
C THR A 104 -9.52 -10.23 20.75
N THR A 105 -9.89 -11.39 21.29
CA THR A 105 -10.17 -12.61 20.50
C THR A 105 -11.48 -12.54 19.70
N ARG A 106 -12.33 -11.54 19.94
CA ARG A 106 -13.57 -11.29 19.19
C ARG A 106 -13.70 -9.82 18.87
N TYR A 107 -13.72 -9.49 17.58
CA TYR A 107 -14.13 -8.18 17.09
C TYR A 107 -15.60 -8.23 16.68
N TYR A 108 -16.44 -7.45 17.34
CA TYR A 108 -17.85 -7.33 16.99
C TYR A 108 -18.00 -6.38 15.79
N ALA A 109 -17.97 -6.94 14.58
CA ALA A 109 -18.21 -6.23 13.33
C ALA A 109 -19.57 -6.62 12.75
N ALA A 110 -20.31 -5.65 12.21
CA ALA A 110 -21.53 -5.91 11.46
C ALA A 110 -21.18 -6.56 10.11
N LEU A 111 -21.56 -7.83 9.94
CA LEU A 111 -21.37 -8.55 8.69
C LEU A 111 -22.45 -8.14 7.68
N TYR A 112 -22.10 -7.22 6.79
CA TYR A 112 -22.92 -6.89 5.62
C TYR A 112 -22.60 -7.86 4.48
N THR A 113 -23.50 -8.81 4.20
CA THR A 113 -23.38 -9.68 3.02
C THR A 113 -23.84 -8.91 1.79
N TRP A 114 -22.89 -8.50 0.94
CA TRP A 114 -23.20 -7.83 -0.32
C TRP A 114 -23.52 -8.87 -1.40
N VAL A 115 -24.65 -8.71 -2.08
CA VAL A 115 -25.09 -9.54 -3.21
C VAL A 115 -25.07 -8.69 -4.48
N PHE A 116 -24.50 -9.22 -5.56
CA PHE A 116 -24.54 -8.61 -6.90
C PHE A 116 -25.28 -9.56 -7.84
N ASP A 117 -26.42 -9.11 -8.36
CA ASP A 117 -27.38 -9.96 -9.08
C ASP A 117 -27.76 -11.19 -8.22
N THR A 118 -27.31 -12.39 -8.60
CA THR A 118 -27.64 -13.67 -7.94
C THR A 118 -26.46 -14.25 -7.14
N TYR A 119 -25.40 -13.47 -6.89
CA TYR A 119 -24.16 -13.96 -6.28
C TYR A 119 -23.72 -13.12 -5.08
N GLU A 120 -23.38 -13.77 -3.97
CA GLU A 120 -22.69 -13.12 -2.87
C GLU A 120 -21.27 -12.71 -3.29
N VAL A 121 -20.74 -11.61 -2.73
CA VAL A 121 -19.36 -11.15 -2.98
C VAL A 121 -18.32 -12.24 -2.69
N ALA A 122 -18.58 -13.15 -1.75
CA ALA A 122 -17.71 -14.29 -1.45
C ALA A 122 -17.55 -15.28 -2.62
N GLU A 123 -18.54 -15.37 -3.52
CA GLU A 123 -18.58 -16.29 -4.67
C GLU A 123 -18.09 -15.65 -5.98
N LEU A 124 -17.81 -14.34 -5.97
CA LEU A 124 -17.51 -13.57 -7.18
C LEU A 124 -16.08 -13.82 -7.70
N SER A 125 -15.94 -14.74 -8.65
CA SER A 125 -14.70 -14.90 -9.41
C SER A 125 -14.40 -13.68 -10.30
N VAL A 126 -13.12 -13.41 -10.59
CA VAL A 126 -12.70 -12.27 -11.44
C VAL A 126 -13.37 -12.29 -12.82
N ALA A 127 -13.65 -13.48 -13.38
CA ALA A 127 -14.38 -13.62 -14.63
C ALA A 127 -15.86 -13.21 -14.49
N ARG A 128 -16.53 -13.61 -13.39
CA ARG A 128 -17.92 -13.24 -13.09
C ARG A 128 -18.04 -11.74 -12.78
N ILE A 129 -17.11 -11.16 -12.01
CA ILE A 129 -17.01 -9.71 -11.76
C ILE A 129 -16.91 -8.96 -13.09
N ARG A 130 -16.02 -9.37 -14.00
CA ARG A 130 -15.88 -8.74 -15.32
C ARG A 130 -17.15 -8.87 -16.16
N LYS A 131 -17.84 -10.01 -16.12
CA LYS A 131 -19.11 -10.22 -16.83
C LYS A 131 -20.21 -9.29 -16.31
N VAL A 132 -20.37 -9.18 -14.98
CA VAL A 132 -21.36 -8.30 -14.35
C VAL A 132 -21.03 -6.83 -14.61
N LEU A 133 -19.78 -6.39 -14.38
CA LEU A 133 -19.38 -5.00 -14.62
C LEU A 133 -19.48 -4.58 -16.10
N ALA A 134 -19.44 -5.50 -17.05
CA ALA A 134 -19.64 -5.22 -18.47
C ALA A 134 -21.13 -5.00 -18.86
N GLN A 135 -22.08 -5.31 -17.97
CA GLN A 135 -23.52 -5.13 -18.23
C GLN A 135 -24.04 -3.77 -17.78
N TYR A 136 -23.32 -3.05 -16.92
CA TYR A 136 -23.72 -1.77 -16.37
C TYR A 136 -22.86 -0.63 -16.94
N PRO A 137 -23.44 0.51 -17.32
CA PRO A 137 -22.66 1.69 -17.65
C PRO A 137 -21.88 2.13 -16.41
N VAL A 138 -20.60 2.48 -16.59
CA VAL A 138 -19.81 3.07 -15.49
C VAL A 138 -20.39 4.45 -15.19
N PRO A 139 -20.85 4.74 -13.96
CA PRO A 139 -21.43 6.03 -13.64
C PRO A 139 -20.36 7.13 -13.70
N ASP A 140 -20.72 8.28 -14.24
CA ASP A 140 -19.82 9.42 -14.33
C ASP A 140 -19.36 9.87 -12.94
N LEU A 141 -18.04 9.90 -12.75
CA LEU A 141 -17.45 10.42 -11.52
C LEU A 141 -17.66 11.94 -11.48
N PRO A 142 -18.06 12.53 -10.34
CA PRO A 142 -18.20 13.99 -10.19
C PRO A 142 -16.81 14.63 -10.04
N LEU A 143 -16.06 14.68 -11.15
CA LEU A 143 -14.67 15.15 -11.23
C LEU A 143 -14.55 16.67 -11.30
N ASN A 144 -15.62 17.40 -11.63
CA ASN A 144 -15.68 18.86 -11.51
C ASN A 144 -15.39 19.33 -10.08
N ARG A 145 -15.93 18.61 -9.09
CA ARG A 145 -15.63 18.75 -7.65
C ARG A 145 -14.20 18.33 -7.28
N LEU A 146 -13.37 17.89 -8.23
CA LEU A 146 -11.92 17.73 -8.02
C LEU A 146 -11.11 18.97 -8.40
N GLY A 147 -11.75 20.05 -8.88
CA GLY A 147 -11.05 21.27 -9.31
C GLY A 147 -10.29 21.12 -10.63
N VAL A 148 -10.65 20.13 -11.44
CA VAL A 148 -10.04 19.82 -12.74
C VAL A 148 -11.11 19.74 -13.83
N LYS A 149 -10.73 20.02 -15.09
CA LYS A 149 -11.69 20.11 -16.21
C LYS A 149 -12.15 18.75 -16.76
N GLY A 150 -11.51 17.65 -16.35
CA GLY A 150 -11.86 16.31 -16.79
C GLY A 150 -11.07 15.20 -16.07
N GLY A 151 -11.42 13.96 -16.38
CA GLY A 151 -10.70 12.78 -15.90
C GLY A 151 -9.49 12.42 -16.74
N PRO A 152 -8.55 11.61 -16.22
CA PRO A 152 -7.31 11.30 -16.90
C PRO A 152 -7.50 10.15 -17.92
N PRO A 153 -6.67 10.10 -18.97
CA PRO A 153 -6.76 9.04 -19.98
C PRO A 153 -6.43 7.66 -19.39
N LYS A 154 -6.97 6.59 -19.99
CA LYS A 154 -6.85 5.21 -19.49
C LYS A 154 -5.40 4.74 -19.23
N SER A 155 -4.44 5.22 -20.03
CA SER A 155 -3.00 4.99 -19.85
C SER A 155 -2.45 5.55 -18.53
N MET A 156 -3.02 6.65 -18.04
CA MET A 156 -2.63 7.34 -16.82
C MET A 156 -3.06 6.57 -15.57
N TRP A 157 -4.29 6.03 -15.57
CA TRP A 157 -4.76 5.07 -14.56
C TRP A 157 -3.88 3.82 -14.49
N THR A 158 -3.53 3.24 -15.65
CA THR A 158 -2.63 2.08 -15.72
C THR A 158 -1.23 2.39 -15.17
N ARG A 159 -0.72 3.60 -15.40
CA ARG A 159 0.55 4.07 -14.82
C ARG A 159 0.47 4.21 -13.30
N ASP A 160 -0.59 4.82 -12.76
CA ASP A 160 -0.75 4.96 -11.30
C ASP A 160 -0.86 3.60 -10.60
N ILE A 161 -1.65 2.66 -11.16
CA ILE A 161 -1.72 1.28 -10.65
C ILE A 161 -0.34 0.59 -10.68
N LYS A 162 0.49 0.86 -11.72
CA LYS A 162 1.87 0.34 -11.81
C LYS A 162 2.84 0.99 -10.82
N MET A 163 2.57 2.21 -10.35
CA MET A 163 3.40 2.90 -9.35
C MET A 163 2.99 2.59 -7.91
N GLY A 164 1.71 2.31 -7.65
CA GLY A 164 1.19 1.97 -6.32
C GLY A 164 1.80 0.73 -5.66
N ARG A 165 2.66 -0.01 -6.37
CA ARG A 165 3.50 -1.11 -5.84
C ARG A 165 4.72 -0.65 -5.03
N HIS A 166 5.10 0.63 -5.13
CA HIS A 166 6.27 1.20 -4.43
C HIS A 166 5.91 1.85 -3.09
N VAL A 167 4.61 1.93 -2.78
CA VAL A 167 4.06 2.55 -1.58
C VAL A 167 3.15 1.57 -0.85
N LEU A 168 2.89 1.80 0.43
CA LEU A 168 2.06 0.90 1.23
C LEU A 168 0.59 1.01 0.76
N PRO A 169 -0.21 -0.08 0.82
CA PRO A 169 -1.58 -0.09 0.29
C PRO A 169 -2.47 1.05 0.80
N VAL A 170 -2.28 1.52 2.04
CA VAL A 170 -3.04 2.63 2.64
C VAL A 170 -2.76 4.02 2.02
N TYR A 171 -1.64 4.19 1.32
CA TYR A 171 -1.31 5.40 0.56
C TYR A 171 -1.93 5.34 -0.84
N SER A 172 -1.86 4.17 -1.49
CA SER A 172 -2.54 3.88 -2.76
C SER A 172 -4.06 3.97 -2.63
N ASP A 173 -4.65 3.46 -1.54
CA ASP A 173 -6.09 3.54 -1.28
C ASP A 173 -6.56 4.98 -1.05
N LEU A 174 -5.78 5.80 -0.31
CA LEU A 174 -6.11 7.21 -0.14
C LEU A 174 -6.08 7.96 -1.49
N LEU A 175 -5.03 7.77 -2.29
CA LEU A 175 -4.94 8.37 -3.62
C LEU A 175 -6.12 7.92 -4.50
N TYR A 176 -6.47 6.64 -4.47
CA TYR A 176 -7.63 6.11 -5.20
C TYR A 176 -8.93 6.78 -4.77
N ARG A 177 -9.20 6.90 -3.46
CA ARG A 177 -10.39 7.58 -2.93
C ARG A 177 -10.41 9.06 -3.28
N LEU A 178 -9.28 9.74 -3.21
CA LEU A 178 -9.11 11.14 -3.64
C LEU A 178 -9.50 11.30 -5.11
N GLN A 179 -8.91 10.49 -5.99
CA GLN A 179 -9.13 10.48 -7.44
C GLN A 179 -10.57 10.12 -7.85
N HIS A 180 -11.31 9.38 -7.02
CA HIS A 180 -12.71 9.03 -7.27
C HIS A 180 -13.71 9.96 -6.54
N ASN A 181 -13.24 11.05 -5.92
CA ASN A 181 -14.06 11.93 -5.08
C ASN A 181 -14.84 11.13 -4.01
N ALA A 182 -14.14 10.30 -3.25
CA ALA A 182 -14.69 9.43 -2.20
C ALA A 182 -14.17 9.78 -0.78
N LEU A 183 -13.47 10.90 -0.62
CA LEU A 183 -13.07 11.42 0.69
C LEU A 183 -14.20 12.20 1.37
N TYR A 184 -14.22 12.17 2.70
CA TYR A 184 -15.30 12.69 3.53
C TYR A 184 -14.91 14.01 4.22
N VAL A 185 -15.02 15.09 3.46
CA VAL A 185 -14.65 16.47 3.80
C VAL A 185 -15.87 17.37 4.03
N GLY A 186 -15.68 18.49 4.71
CA GLY A 186 -16.71 19.38 5.25
C GLY A 186 -17.84 19.78 4.30
N TYR A 187 -17.58 20.02 3.01
CA TYR A 187 -18.68 20.35 2.08
C TYR A 187 -19.76 19.24 1.98
N ARG A 188 -19.43 17.98 2.29
CA ARG A 188 -20.41 16.88 2.32
C ARG A 188 -21.31 16.92 3.55
N LEU A 189 -20.91 17.66 4.58
CA LEU A 189 -21.52 17.69 5.90
C LEU A 189 -22.29 18.98 6.19
N GLN A 190 -22.38 19.91 5.21
CA GLN A 190 -23.16 21.15 5.32
C GLN A 190 -24.68 20.94 5.57
N HIS A 191 -25.17 19.71 5.48
CA HIS A 191 -26.55 19.34 5.83
C HIS A 191 -26.73 19.02 7.33
N LEU A 192 -25.65 19.01 8.12
CA LEU A 192 -25.65 18.79 9.57
C LEU A 192 -25.30 20.10 10.28
N GLN A 193 -26.25 20.66 11.03
CA GLN A 193 -26.15 22.03 11.59
C GLN A 193 -24.97 22.23 12.56
N GLU A 194 -24.62 21.21 13.34
CA GLU A 194 -23.58 21.28 14.38
C GLU A 194 -22.17 20.92 13.85
N THR A 195 -22.02 20.59 12.56
CA THR A 195 -20.77 20.03 12.05
C THR A 195 -19.81 21.11 11.55
N GLN A 196 -18.59 21.16 12.11
CA GLN A 196 -17.49 21.96 11.54
C GLN A 196 -17.24 21.54 10.08
N CYS A 197 -17.47 22.49 9.16
CA CYS A 197 -17.30 22.29 7.72
C CYS A 197 -16.16 23.12 7.11
N MET A 198 -15.55 24.04 7.86
CA MET A 198 -14.41 24.86 7.41
C MET A 198 -13.08 24.08 7.45
N CYS A 199 -12.03 24.65 6.84
CA CYS A 199 -10.71 24.04 6.79
C CYS A 199 -10.06 23.90 8.18
N HIS A 200 -9.74 22.67 8.56
CA HIS A 200 -9.13 22.33 9.84
C HIS A 200 -7.72 22.92 10.03
N HIS A 201 -7.04 23.33 8.95
CA HIS A 201 -5.72 23.96 9.01
C HIS A 201 -5.76 25.50 9.23
N GLY A 202 -6.91 26.07 9.59
CA GLY A 202 -7.04 27.48 9.99
C GLY A 202 -7.36 28.47 8.87
N CYS A 203 -7.72 28.01 7.67
CA CYS A 203 -8.29 28.88 6.64
C CYS A 203 -9.79 29.06 6.87
N ASP A 204 -10.31 30.30 6.86
CA ASP A 204 -11.76 30.59 6.87
C ASP A 204 -12.39 30.35 5.49
N VAL A 205 -12.33 29.08 5.06
CA VAL A 205 -12.80 28.59 3.77
C VAL A 205 -13.46 27.23 4.01
N LEU A 206 -14.61 27.02 3.37
CA LEU A 206 -15.30 25.72 3.35
C LEU A 206 -14.34 24.60 2.92
N GLU A 207 -14.34 23.47 3.63
CA GLU A 207 -13.54 22.30 3.28
C GLU A 207 -14.14 21.55 2.07
N THR A 208 -14.05 22.18 0.91
CA THR A 208 -14.38 21.59 -0.39
C THR A 208 -13.33 20.55 -0.78
N ALA A 209 -13.78 19.40 -1.29
CA ALA A 209 -12.89 18.47 -1.97
C ALA A 209 -12.26 19.14 -3.21
N PRO A 210 -11.05 18.71 -3.60
CA PRO A 210 -9.89 18.58 -2.74
C PRO A 210 -8.79 19.63 -2.95
N PRO A 211 -8.81 20.55 -3.95
CA PRO A 211 -7.63 21.36 -4.20
C PRO A 211 -7.38 22.35 -3.06
N HIS A 212 -8.37 22.74 -2.25
CA HIS A 212 -8.08 23.50 -1.04
C HIS A 212 -7.26 22.67 -0.04
N LEU A 213 -7.83 21.59 0.50
CA LEU A 213 -7.18 20.77 1.54
C LEU A 213 -5.80 20.21 1.14
N PHE A 214 -5.60 19.89 -0.13
CA PHE A 214 -4.38 19.24 -0.62
C PHE A 214 -3.45 20.12 -1.45
N TRP A 215 -3.79 21.39 -1.72
CA TRP A 215 -3.00 22.26 -2.59
C TRP A 215 -3.04 23.75 -2.20
N TYR A 216 -4.17 24.44 -2.41
CA TYR A 216 -4.36 25.88 -2.24
C TYR A 216 -4.48 26.36 -0.78
N CYS A 217 -4.61 25.46 0.19
CA CYS A 217 -4.48 25.83 1.61
C CYS A 217 -3.02 26.20 1.90
N ASP A 218 -2.78 27.32 2.58
CA ASP A 218 -1.43 27.79 2.93
C ASP A 218 -0.58 26.72 3.63
N PHE A 219 -1.21 25.90 4.47
CA PHE A 219 -0.56 24.77 5.13
C PHE A 219 -0.11 23.71 4.12
N ALA A 220 -0.98 23.31 3.21
CA ALA A 220 -0.66 22.35 2.15
C ALA A 220 0.43 22.89 1.22
N THR A 221 0.33 24.16 0.81
CA THR A 221 1.35 24.84 -0.01
C THR A 221 2.73 24.79 0.65
N LYS A 222 2.82 25.09 1.96
CA LYS A 222 4.09 25.02 2.71
C LYS A 222 4.63 23.59 2.86
N VAL A 223 3.78 22.57 3.01
CA VAL A 223 4.21 21.16 3.00
C VAL A 223 4.73 20.72 1.62
N TRP A 224 4.13 21.23 0.54
CA TRP A 224 4.57 20.94 -0.84
C TRP A 224 5.84 21.69 -1.25
N GLN A 225 6.08 22.89 -0.70
CA GLN A 225 7.16 23.80 -1.11
C GLN A 225 8.54 23.14 -1.07
N ASP A 226 8.84 22.39 -0.01
CA ASP A 226 10.07 21.59 0.17
C ASP A 226 10.38 20.63 -1.00
N TRP A 227 9.35 20.20 -1.75
CA TRP A 227 9.45 19.16 -2.77
C TRP A 227 9.28 19.70 -4.18
N LEU A 228 8.29 20.56 -4.41
CA LEU A 228 7.94 21.03 -5.75
C LEU A 228 9.06 21.86 -6.38
N ALA A 229 9.78 22.66 -5.58
CA ALA A 229 10.90 23.46 -6.06
C ALA A 229 12.00 22.59 -6.71
N VAL A 230 12.36 21.46 -6.07
CA VAL A 230 13.34 20.51 -6.60
C VAL A 230 12.77 19.75 -7.80
N PHE A 231 11.57 19.16 -7.67
CA PHE A 231 11.01 18.35 -8.74
C PHE A 231 10.74 19.16 -10.02
N GLN A 232 10.37 20.43 -9.92
CA GLN A 232 10.12 21.26 -11.11
C GLN A 232 11.36 21.38 -12.01
N GLY A 233 12.57 21.30 -11.45
CA GLY A 233 13.83 21.24 -12.20
C GLY A 233 14.03 19.97 -13.05
N PHE A 234 13.18 18.94 -12.88
CA PHE A 234 13.23 17.69 -13.63
C PHE A 234 12.08 17.52 -14.64
N PHE A 235 11.04 18.36 -14.60
CA PHE A 235 9.84 18.23 -15.44
C PHE A 235 9.60 19.48 -16.30
N LYS A 236 9.25 19.26 -17.58
CA LYS A 236 8.83 20.32 -18.53
C LYS A 236 7.45 20.86 -18.20
N SER A 237 6.55 19.97 -17.77
CA SER A 237 5.21 20.30 -17.31
C SER A 237 5.28 21.01 -15.96
N THR A 238 4.51 22.09 -15.79
CA THR A 238 4.29 22.69 -14.46
C THR A 238 3.65 21.67 -13.53
N LEU A 239 4.22 21.52 -12.33
CA LEU A 239 3.72 20.61 -11.30
C LEU A 239 2.59 21.28 -10.51
N GLU A 240 1.46 21.49 -11.18
CA GLU A 240 0.20 22.00 -10.63
C GLU A 240 -0.69 20.89 -10.03
N TRP A 241 -1.84 21.27 -9.47
CA TRP A 241 -2.81 20.35 -8.89
C TRP A 241 -3.25 19.24 -9.85
N GLU A 242 -3.53 19.54 -11.12
CA GLU A 242 -3.90 18.50 -12.12
C GLU A 242 -2.72 17.54 -12.38
N SER A 243 -1.50 18.09 -12.52
CA SER A 243 -0.26 17.34 -12.67
C SER A 243 0.01 16.40 -11.51
N VAL A 244 -0.33 16.79 -10.29
CA VAL A 244 -0.18 15.95 -9.10
C VAL A 244 -1.37 14.98 -8.91
N LEU A 245 -2.62 15.43 -9.00
CA LEU A 245 -3.80 14.57 -8.85
C LEU A 245 -3.78 13.39 -9.84
N TRP A 246 -3.45 13.65 -11.10
CA TRP A 246 -3.42 12.65 -12.17
C TRP A 246 -2.02 12.16 -12.54
N PHE A 247 -0.97 12.60 -11.85
CA PHE A 247 0.43 12.26 -12.15
C PHE A 247 0.89 12.71 -13.55
N LYS A 248 0.20 13.69 -14.16
CA LYS A 248 0.43 14.25 -15.51
C LYS A 248 1.71 15.10 -15.55
N ALA A 249 2.85 14.43 -15.35
CA ALA A 249 4.19 15.00 -15.36
C ALA A 249 5.01 14.49 -16.55
N GLU A 250 5.64 15.40 -17.29
CA GLU A 250 6.51 15.13 -18.45
C GLU A 250 7.97 15.50 -18.16
N PRO A 251 8.90 14.54 -18.08
CA PRO A 251 10.28 14.83 -17.66
C PRO A 251 11.07 15.53 -18.77
N ILE A 252 12.03 16.37 -18.36
CA ILE A 252 13.04 16.93 -19.26
C ILE A 252 13.88 15.76 -19.83
N PRO A 253 14.23 15.72 -21.12
CA PRO A 253 14.96 14.60 -21.73
C PRO A 253 16.26 14.21 -21.00
N SER A 254 17.03 15.18 -20.51
CA SER A 254 18.24 14.94 -19.70
C SER A 254 17.91 14.26 -18.37
N ALA A 255 16.93 14.78 -17.63
CA ALA A 255 16.46 14.17 -16.37
C ALA A 255 15.88 12.76 -16.60
N LYS A 256 15.14 12.55 -17.69
CA LYS A 256 14.64 11.23 -18.11
C LYS A 256 15.80 10.27 -18.45
N SER A 257 16.87 10.75 -19.08
CA SER A 257 18.03 9.94 -19.45
C SER A 257 18.87 9.56 -18.22
N ARG A 258 19.07 10.48 -17.27
CA ARG A 258 19.85 10.23 -16.04
C ARG A 258 19.09 9.37 -15.03
N TYR A 259 17.85 9.75 -14.72
CA TYR A 259 17.10 9.15 -13.60
C TYR A 259 16.06 8.10 -14.03
N GLY A 260 15.77 8.00 -15.33
CA GLY A 260 14.95 6.93 -15.92
C GLY A 260 13.60 6.72 -15.24
N TYR A 261 13.39 5.49 -14.74
CA TYR A 261 12.17 5.12 -14.02
C TYR A 261 12.14 5.67 -12.58
N SER A 262 13.30 5.79 -11.92
CA SER A 262 13.42 6.22 -10.52
C SER A 262 12.84 7.61 -10.29
N LEU A 263 12.99 8.55 -11.23
CA LEU A 263 12.38 9.88 -11.16
C LEU A 263 10.86 9.84 -10.95
N PHE A 264 10.17 8.95 -11.67
CA PHE A 264 8.73 8.76 -11.52
C PHE A 264 8.38 8.04 -10.21
N VAL A 265 9.22 7.10 -9.75
CA VAL A 265 9.00 6.43 -8.45
C VAL A 265 9.11 7.43 -7.31
N MET A 266 10.14 8.27 -7.31
CA MET A 266 10.34 9.33 -6.31
C MET A 266 9.17 10.33 -6.29
N LEU A 267 8.74 10.85 -7.45
CA LEU A 267 7.60 11.76 -7.51
C LEU A 267 6.30 11.08 -7.02
N HIS A 268 6.09 9.79 -7.32
CA HIS A 268 4.90 9.07 -6.85
C HIS A 268 4.92 8.79 -5.33
N ILE A 269 6.09 8.45 -4.77
CA ILE A 269 6.28 8.31 -3.32
C ILE A 269 5.94 9.62 -2.64
N VAL A 270 6.64 10.71 -2.98
CA VAL A 270 6.42 12.03 -2.35
C VAL A 270 4.97 12.48 -2.51
N ARG A 271 4.39 12.34 -3.71
CA ARG A 271 2.97 12.64 -3.97
C ARG A 271 2.03 11.93 -3.01
N THR A 272 2.13 10.62 -2.90
CA THR A 272 1.19 9.84 -2.08
C THR A 272 1.42 10.02 -0.59
N VAL A 273 2.67 10.25 -0.16
CA VAL A 273 3.02 10.55 1.23
C VAL A 273 2.50 11.94 1.65
N VAL A 274 2.78 13.01 0.89
CA VAL A 274 2.29 14.36 1.20
C VAL A 274 0.76 14.38 1.29
N LEU A 275 0.08 13.82 0.29
CA LEU A 275 -1.39 13.70 0.29
C LEU A 275 -1.90 12.92 1.52
N ARG A 276 -1.17 11.90 1.99
CA ARG A 276 -1.59 11.14 3.17
C ARG A 276 -1.30 11.84 4.50
N CYS A 277 -0.16 12.49 4.66
CA CYS A 277 0.13 13.26 5.88
C CYS A 277 -0.86 14.43 6.04
N LEU A 278 -1.19 15.15 4.95
CA LEU A 278 -2.21 16.20 4.96
C LEU A 278 -3.61 15.66 5.32
N TRP A 279 -3.99 14.48 4.82
CA TRP A 279 -5.26 13.84 5.17
C TRP A 279 -5.30 13.35 6.63
N MET A 280 -4.21 12.76 7.12
CA MET A 280 -4.13 12.28 8.51
C MET A 280 -4.16 13.45 9.49
N HIS A 281 -3.29 14.46 9.32
CA HIS A 281 -3.25 15.63 10.19
C HIS A 281 -4.61 16.34 10.28
N ARG A 282 -5.31 16.52 9.15
CA ARG A 282 -6.70 17.01 9.11
C ARG A 282 -7.66 16.18 9.96
N ASN A 283 -7.52 14.86 9.96
CA ASN A 283 -8.36 13.97 10.77
C ASN A 283 -7.97 14.02 12.26
N ASP A 284 -6.68 14.17 12.56
CA ASP A 284 -6.20 14.28 13.95
C ASP A 284 -6.64 15.61 14.58
N ILE A 285 -6.64 16.72 13.82
CA ILE A 285 -7.26 17.98 14.24
C ILE A 285 -8.76 17.79 14.50
N ARG A 286 -9.46 17.08 13.60
CA ARG A 286 -10.92 16.93 13.63
C ARG A 286 -11.45 15.96 14.69
N PHE A 287 -10.74 14.87 14.97
CA PHE A 287 -11.23 13.75 15.77
C PHE A 287 -10.38 13.50 17.03
N HIS A 288 -9.19 14.10 17.13
CA HIS A 288 -8.26 13.93 18.26
C HIS A 288 -7.82 15.30 18.85
N GLU A 289 -8.54 16.38 18.51
CA GLU A 289 -8.34 17.76 19.01
C GLU A 289 -6.91 18.31 18.84
N LEU A 290 -6.15 17.77 17.89
CA LEU A 290 -4.74 18.09 17.70
C LEU A 290 -4.55 19.48 17.08
N SER A 291 -3.56 20.25 17.56
CA SER A 291 -3.26 21.58 17.04
C SER A 291 -2.49 21.56 15.71
N VAL A 292 -2.79 22.50 14.80
CA VAL A 292 -2.12 22.63 13.49
C VAL A 292 -0.60 22.79 13.65
N ASN A 293 0.19 21.83 13.14
CA ASN A 293 1.64 21.80 13.31
C ASN A 293 2.35 21.47 11.99
N LEU A 294 2.88 22.52 11.35
CA LEU A 294 3.57 22.42 10.06
C LEU A 294 4.89 21.65 10.15
N ILE A 295 5.65 21.87 11.23
CA ILE A 295 6.99 21.31 11.40
C ILE A 295 6.92 19.79 11.57
N ASP A 296 5.97 19.32 12.39
CA ASP A 296 5.72 17.88 12.58
C ASP A 296 5.27 17.21 11.29
N VAL A 297 4.33 17.82 10.54
CA VAL A 297 3.89 17.26 9.25
C VAL A 297 5.03 17.24 8.22
N GLN A 298 5.85 18.29 8.12
CA GLN A 298 7.02 18.29 7.23
C GLN A 298 8.06 17.22 7.63
N ALA A 299 8.31 17.04 8.94
CA ALA A 299 9.20 16.00 9.45
C ALA A 299 8.65 14.59 9.19
N GLN A 300 7.36 14.35 9.44
CA GLN A 300 6.67 13.09 9.18
C GLN A 300 6.70 12.75 7.68
N VAL A 301 6.41 13.72 6.80
CA VAL A 301 6.51 13.52 5.34
C VAL A 301 7.92 13.11 4.96
N LYS A 302 8.96 13.81 5.45
CA LYS A 302 10.36 13.46 5.14
C LYS A 302 10.71 12.05 5.63
N ALA A 303 10.40 11.70 6.89
CA ALA A 303 10.66 10.38 7.45
C ALA A 303 9.94 9.25 6.69
N VAL A 304 8.67 9.45 6.32
CA VAL A 304 7.88 8.45 5.58
C VAL A 304 8.33 8.33 4.12
N VAL A 305 8.75 9.42 3.48
CA VAL A 305 9.41 9.37 2.16
C VAL A 305 10.70 8.56 2.25
N THR A 306 11.60 8.88 3.21
CA THR A 306 12.84 8.15 3.48
C THR A 306 12.60 6.64 3.54
N LEU A 307 11.68 6.16 4.39
CA LEU A 307 11.34 4.73 4.51
C LEU A 307 10.85 4.09 3.20
N HIS A 308 10.08 4.82 2.40
CA HIS A 308 9.64 4.34 1.08
C HIS A 308 10.80 4.25 0.06
N VAL A 309 11.77 5.15 0.14
CA VAL A 309 12.95 5.14 -0.75
C VAL A 309 13.95 4.07 -0.32
N GLU A 310 14.14 3.83 0.98
CA GLU A 310 14.88 2.67 1.50
C GLU A 310 14.27 1.37 0.99
N ARG A 311 12.94 1.22 1.10
CA ARG A 311 12.24 0.05 0.56
C ARG A 311 12.48 -0.11 -0.94
N TYR A 312 12.40 0.98 -1.71
CA TYR A 312 12.66 0.95 -3.15
C TYR A 312 14.12 0.57 -3.47
N TYR A 313 15.10 1.06 -2.71
CA TYR A 313 16.51 0.69 -2.85
C TYR A 313 16.75 -0.80 -2.52
N GLN A 314 16.13 -1.33 -1.46
CA GLN A 314 16.17 -2.76 -1.15
C GLN A 314 15.51 -3.60 -2.26
N ASP A 315 14.41 -3.12 -2.84
CA ASP A 315 13.80 -3.73 -4.02
C ASP A 315 14.67 -3.61 -5.29
N LEU A 316 15.66 -2.72 -5.37
CA LEU A 316 16.66 -2.69 -6.44
C LEU A 316 17.81 -3.67 -6.18
N LEU A 317 18.29 -3.79 -4.94
CA LEU A 317 19.30 -4.78 -4.53
C LEU A 317 18.83 -6.22 -4.79
N LEU A 318 17.58 -6.54 -4.45
CA LEU A 318 17.01 -7.88 -4.61
C LEU A 318 16.67 -8.26 -6.07
N LYS A 319 16.92 -7.39 -7.05
CA LYS A 319 16.70 -7.68 -8.48
C LYS A 319 18.01 -8.02 -9.18
N THR A 320 18.15 -9.29 -9.58
CA THR A 320 19.18 -9.81 -10.48
C THR A 320 19.00 -9.27 -11.91
N LEU A 321 19.26 -7.97 -12.08
CA LEU A 321 19.19 -7.25 -13.36
C LEU A 321 20.50 -6.50 -13.60
N SER A 322 21.00 -6.57 -14.84
CA SER A 322 22.25 -5.97 -15.36
C SER A 322 22.41 -4.44 -15.19
N HIS A 323 21.42 -3.75 -14.61
CA HIS A 323 21.40 -2.30 -14.44
C HIS A 323 21.07 -1.88 -13.00
N SER A 324 21.11 -2.80 -12.02
CA SER A 324 20.81 -2.48 -10.61
C SER A 324 21.82 -1.49 -10.01
N GLY A 325 23.12 -1.62 -10.30
CA GLY A 325 24.17 -0.66 -9.89
C GLY A 325 23.91 0.75 -10.42
N PHE A 326 23.76 0.89 -11.74
CA PHE A 326 23.41 2.15 -12.41
C PHE A 326 22.14 2.81 -11.83
N GLN A 327 21.08 2.02 -11.57
CA GLN A 327 19.84 2.51 -10.98
C GLN A 327 20.00 2.89 -9.49
N ARG A 328 20.87 2.21 -8.72
CA ARG A 328 21.24 2.60 -7.35
C ARG A 328 22.00 3.92 -7.33
N ARG A 329 23.04 4.08 -8.16
CA ARG A 329 23.84 5.33 -8.23
C ARG A 329 22.99 6.55 -8.54
N HIS A 330 22.15 6.50 -9.59
CA HIS A 330 21.26 7.62 -9.90
C HIS A 330 20.06 7.78 -8.95
N LEU A 331 19.74 6.77 -8.12
CA LEU A 331 18.84 6.98 -6.98
C LEU A 331 19.52 7.76 -5.86
N ARG A 332 20.82 7.53 -5.57
CA ARG A 332 21.59 8.37 -4.62
C ARG A 332 21.65 9.82 -5.08
N ASP A 333 22.00 10.07 -6.35
CA ASP A 333 22.00 11.41 -6.95
C ASP A 333 20.68 12.17 -6.70
N LEU A 334 19.56 11.50 -6.94
CA LEU A 334 18.21 12.07 -6.87
C LEU A 334 17.76 12.29 -5.42
N VAL A 335 18.13 11.40 -4.50
CA VAL A 335 17.93 11.53 -3.06
C VAL A 335 18.68 12.75 -2.51
N SER A 336 19.96 12.89 -2.84
CA SER A 336 20.78 14.03 -2.41
C SER A 336 20.23 15.34 -2.98
N SER A 337 19.75 15.32 -4.23
CA SER A 337 19.09 16.48 -4.87
C SER A 337 17.80 16.91 -4.13
N LEU A 338 17.11 15.97 -3.47
CA LEU A 338 15.89 16.19 -2.68
C LEU A 338 16.18 16.50 -1.20
N GLY A 339 17.44 16.68 -0.80
CA GLY A 339 17.83 16.97 0.59
C GLY A 339 17.55 15.84 1.57
N LEU A 340 17.45 14.59 1.09
CA LEU A 340 17.12 13.43 1.92
C LEU A 340 18.37 12.76 2.50
N THR A 341 18.52 12.81 3.83
CA THR A 341 19.57 12.11 4.57
C THR A 341 19.26 10.61 4.70
N LEU A 342 19.47 9.83 3.63
CA LEU A 342 19.35 8.38 3.67
C LEU A 342 20.65 7.70 4.11
N VAL A 343 20.54 6.72 5.01
CA VAL A 343 21.63 5.79 5.34
C VAL A 343 21.63 4.63 4.34
N LEU A 344 21.89 4.93 3.06
CA LEU A 344 22.11 3.90 2.05
C LEU A 344 23.49 3.25 2.28
N PRO A 345 23.59 1.91 2.31
CA PRO A 345 24.89 1.24 2.34
C PRO A 345 25.77 1.73 1.18
N ALA A 346 27.03 2.01 1.49
CA ALA A 346 28.06 2.26 0.49
C ALA A 346 28.15 1.08 -0.47
N GLU A 347 28.40 1.36 -1.75
CA GLU A 347 28.82 0.30 -2.68
C GLU A 347 30.23 -0.14 -2.28
N THR A 348 30.44 -1.45 -2.14
CA THR A 348 31.80 -2.02 -2.11
C THR A 348 32.29 -2.13 -3.55
N ASP A 349 33.35 -1.42 -3.91
CA ASP A 349 33.80 -1.20 -5.30
C ASP A 349 34.22 -2.49 -6.06
N THR A 350 34.18 -3.64 -5.40
CA THR A 350 34.64 -4.95 -5.89
C THR A 350 33.78 -5.57 -6.99
N GLU A 351 32.54 -5.14 -7.20
CA GLU A 351 31.68 -5.66 -8.30
C GLU A 351 31.78 -4.84 -9.60
N ASP A 352 31.94 -3.51 -9.52
CA ASP A 352 31.87 -2.64 -10.71
C ASP A 352 33.10 -2.79 -11.64
N ALA A 353 34.29 -3.09 -11.09
CA ALA A 353 35.54 -3.25 -11.85
C ALA A 353 35.49 -4.36 -12.92
N GLN A 354 34.59 -5.35 -12.78
CA GLN A 354 34.40 -6.41 -13.78
C GLN A 354 33.38 -6.05 -14.87
N LEU A 355 32.58 -5.00 -14.70
CA LEU A 355 31.54 -4.60 -15.66
C LEU A 355 32.06 -3.58 -16.69
N GLU A 356 32.90 -2.64 -16.27
CA GLU A 356 33.52 -1.67 -17.18
C GLU A 356 34.50 -2.35 -18.15
N GLN A 357 35.26 -3.36 -17.69
CA GLN A 357 36.13 -4.17 -18.57
C GLN A 357 35.37 -5.01 -19.62
N ASN A 358 34.06 -5.24 -19.45
CA ASN A 358 33.23 -6.00 -20.38
C ASN A 358 32.36 -5.10 -21.29
N THR A 359 32.58 -3.78 -21.27
CA THR A 359 31.82 -2.80 -22.08
C THR A 359 32.70 -1.74 -22.76
N ALA A 360 34.02 -1.98 -22.84
CA ALA A 360 35.02 -1.18 -23.55
C ALA A 360 35.42 -1.83 -24.89
#